data_AF-A0A974AMF0-F1
#
_entry.id   AF-A0A974AMF0-F1
#
_cell.length_a   1.000
_cell.length_b   1.000
_cell.length_c   1.000
_cell.angle_alpha   90.00
_cell.angle_beta   90.00
_cell.angle_gamma   90.00
#
_symmetry.space_group_name_H-M   'P 1'
#
loop_
_entity.id
_entity.type
_entity.pdbx_description
1 polymer ?
#
loop_
_entity_poly.entity_id
_entity_poly.type
_entity_poly.pdbx_seq_one_letter_code
_entity_poly.pdbx_strand_id
1 'polypeptide(L)'
;MKTNYVILQCSLLLLAVMPGAYVHAASWYDWVDKPWPARYVISVALDYSRIEEYAPKHNEKRRKKGDPILWDFEEFFDATHLFKGRQHPAGWIYEDMPEHYDDFGFQVIDFDKAGKVLTSHRTPKPLQIRQTPNSDVRLDGLMVEGDATNGNPIYKLGEWYVHLPGARGDDITPAFCGGDDDGRYSVESSDRYFHPNMKFNVKDIINDRGIFGCREWAYQMKRPITVAGLGGQVPDARGQCQGGFEPGMYKGKLVCPGLDESSAYKPNAQGFVQPYIDVTTYHDKLGKKTHIGRFIGWMGFDDAPRPVIGKHGDYWLCLHECPDGEKPGVIADIAEWAGKRGWPMPKPTPYFPDSKLKPTKADLME
;
A
#
# COMPACT_ATOMS: atom_id res chain seq x y z
N MET A 1 86.65 -24.93 -0.47
CA MET A 1 85.49 -24.16 -0.98
C MET A 1 84.24 -24.99 -0.76
N LYS A 2 83.44 -24.66 0.25
CA LYS A 2 82.14 -25.29 0.52
C LYS A 2 81.09 -24.19 0.46
N THR A 3 80.20 -24.27 -0.52
CA THR A 3 79.13 -23.31 -0.77
C THR A 3 77.91 -23.74 0.05
N ASN A 4 77.58 -22.99 1.10
CA ASN A 4 76.36 -23.18 1.87
C ASN A 4 75.23 -22.39 1.19
N TYR A 5 74.22 -23.10 0.69
CA TYR A 5 72.95 -22.52 0.27
C TYR A 5 72.04 -22.38 1.50
N VAL A 6 71.65 -21.13 1.81
CA VAL A 6 70.59 -20.83 2.77
C VAL A 6 69.27 -20.85 2.01
N ILE A 7 68.45 -21.86 2.24
CA ILE A 7 67.08 -21.92 1.72
C ILE A 7 66.21 -21.09 2.67
N LEU A 8 65.82 -19.89 2.24
CA LEU A 8 64.85 -19.06 2.94
C LEU A 8 63.46 -19.64 2.69
N GLN A 9 62.91 -20.32 3.69
CA GLN A 9 61.56 -20.89 3.65
C GLN A 9 60.56 -19.74 3.82
N CYS A 10 60.07 -19.21 2.70
CA CYS A 10 59.03 -18.19 2.68
C CYS A 10 57.68 -18.85 2.97
N SER A 11 57.24 -18.79 4.23
CA SER A 11 55.90 -19.21 4.62
C SER A 11 54.87 -18.26 3.98
N LEU A 12 54.30 -18.69 2.85
CA LEU A 12 53.07 -18.11 2.32
C LEU A 12 51.95 -18.39 3.34
N LEU A 13 51.61 -17.41 4.17
CA LEU A 13 50.29 -17.38 4.80
C LEU A 13 49.27 -17.16 3.68
N LEU A 14 48.62 -18.24 3.26
CA LEU A 14 47.33 -18.16 2.59
C LEU A 14 46.33 -17.57 3.60
N LEU A 15 46.18 -16.24 3.58
CA LEU A 15 44.95 -15.59 4.01
C LEU A 15 43.86 -16.15 3.12
N ALA A 16 43.15 -17.16 3.61
CA ALA A 16 41.86 -17.54 3.06
C ALA A 16 40.99 -16.29 3.12
N VAL A 17 40.86 -15.60 1.99
CA VAL A 17 39.82 -14.61 1.77
C VAL A 17 38.53 -15.42 1.82
N MET A 18 37.96 -15.55 3.02
CA MET A 18 36.59 -15.98 3.20
C MET A 18 35.75 -15.07 2.30
N PRO A 19 34.99 -15.60 1.32
CA PRO A 19 34.09 -14.78 0.53
C PRO A 19 33.20 -14.03 1.52
N GLY A 20 33.22 -12.70 1.42
CA GLY A 20 32.67 -11.78 2.41
C GLY A 20 31.31 -12.27 2.92
N ALA A 21 31.29 -12.73 4.17
CA ALA A 21 30.06 -12.92 4.90
C ALA A 21 29.33 -11.56 4.87
N TYR A 22 28.13 -11.58 4.32
CA TYR A 22 27.24 -10.43 4.15
C TYR A 22 27.16 -9.60 5.45
N VAL A 23 27.92 -8.51 5.53
CA VAL A 23 27.87 -7.54 6.63
C VAL A 23 26.51 -6.79 6.66
N HIS A 24 25.68 -6.95 5.62
CA HIS A 24 24.34 -6.34 5.54
C HIS A 24 23.26 -6.99 6.41
N ALA A 25 23.44 -8.21 6.93
CA ALA A 25 22.39 -8.89 7.69
C ALA A 25 22.07 -8.19 9.03
N ALA A 26 23.07 -7.55 9.66
CA ALA A 26 22.91 -6.95 10.99
C ALA A 26 21.93 -5.77 11.01
N SER A 27 21.94 -4.92 9.98
CA SER A 27 21.11 -3.70 9.96
C SER A 27 19.60 -3.96 9.83
N TRP A 28 19.20 -5.13 9.31
CA TRP A 28 17.79 -5.52 9.23
C TRP A 28 17.16 -5.78 10.60
N TYR A 29 17.98 -5.92 11.65
CA TYR A 29 17.54 -6.11 13.04
C TYR A 29 17.70 -4.85 13.90
N ASP A 30 18.04 -3.71 13.29
CA ASP A 30 18.13 -2.42 13.97
C ASP A 30 16.72 -1.86 14.20
N TRP A 31 16.03 -2.41 15.19
CA TRP A 31 14.64 -2.09 15.47
C TRP A 31 14.46 -0.66 16.00
N VAL A 32 13.48 0.04 15.45
CA VAL A 32 13.01 1.31 16.01
C VAL A 32 12.13 1.04 17.22
N ASP A 33 12.37 1.74 18.32
CA ASP A 33 11.51 1.73 19.50
C ASP A 33 10.27 2.62 19.29
N LYS A 34 9.42 2.21 18.34
CA LYS A 34 8.13 2.84 18.05
C LYS A 34 7.05 1.77 17.91
N PRO A 35 5.84 2.02 18.46
CA PRO A 35 4.73 1.08 18.32
C PRO A 35 4.25 1.05 16.86
N TRP A 36 3.81 -0.13 16.42
CA TRP A 36 3.19 -0.30 15.11
C TRP A 36 1.87 0.48 15.03
N PRO A 37 1.69 1.35 14.02
CA PRO A 37 0.53 2.25 13.99
C PRO A 37 -0.73 1.63 13.34
N ALA A 38 -0.60 0.54 12.58
CA ALA A 38 -1.70 0.03 11.76
C ALA A 38 -2.43 -1.17 12.40
N ARG A 39 -3.76 -1.14 12.43
CA ARG A 39 -4.59 -2.29 12.83
C ARG A 39 -4.63 -3.38 11.77
N TYR A 40 -4.52 -3.01 10.50
CA TYR A 40 -4.42 -3.96 9.40
C TYR A 40 -3.60 -3.40 8.25
N VAL A 41 -3.08 -4.31 7.44
CA VAL A 41 -2.53 -4.06 6.11
C VAL A 41 -3.27 -4.93 5.11
N ILE A 42 -3.67 -4.36 3.96
CA ILE A 42 -4.27 -5.08 2.84
C ILE A 42 -3.31 -5.05 1.65
N SER A 43 -2.98 -6.21 1.09
CA SER A 43 -2.19 -6.36 -0.14
C SER A 43 -3.09 -6.90 -1.24
N VAL A 44 -3.22 -6.17 -2.35
CA VAL A 44 -4.11 -6.50 -3.47
C VAL A 44 -3.28 -6.64 -4.73
N ALA A 45 -3.62 -7.63 -5.57
CA ALA A 45 -3.03 -7.77 -6.89
C ALA A 45 -4.06 -8.27 -7.92
N LEU A 46 -3.83 -7.87 -9.17
CA LEU A 46 -4.62 -8.30 -10.33
C LEU A 46 -4.35 -9.76 -10.72
N ASP A 47 -3.15 -10.24 -10.40
CA ASP A 47 -2.58 -11.51 -10.83
C ASP A 47 -2.16 -12.35 -9.61
N TYR A 48 -3.00 -12.38 -8.57
CA TYR A 48 -2.65 -12.96 -7.28
C TYR A 48 -2.28 -14.45 -7.37
N SER A 49 -2.88 -15.20 -8.30
CA SER A 49 -2.49 -16.58 -8.62
C SER A 49 -0.99 -16.71 -8.92
N ARG A 50 -0.40 -15.73 -9.62
CA ARG A 50 1.04 -15.72 -9.94
C ARG A 50 1.88 -15.49 -8.68
N ILE A 51 1.39 -14.68 -7.75
CA ILE A 51 2.04 -14.43 -6.45
C ILE A 51 2.03 -15.71 -5.62
N GLU A 52 0.90 -16.40 -5.52
CA GLU A 52 0.77 -17.68 -4.81
C GLU A 52 1.68 -18.76 -5.40
N GLU A 53 1.92 -18.74 -6.72
CA GLU A 53 2.87 -19.65 -7.37
C GLU A 53 4.34 -19.24 -7.12
N TYR A 54 4.64 -17.95 -7.15
CA TYR A 54 6.00 -17.42 -7.08
C TYR A 54 6.58 -17.42 -5.67
N ALA A 55 5.84 -16.92 -4.68
CA ALA A 55 6.33 -16.71 -3.32
C ALA A 55 6.91 -18.00 -2.69
N PRO A 56 6.25 -19.17 -2.76
CA PRO A 56 6.83 -20.42 -2.24
C PRO A 56 8.13 -20.83 -2.94
N LYS A 57 8.22 -20.63 -4.26
CA LYS A 57 9.43 -20.95 -5.05
C LYS A 57 10.58 -20.02 -4.69
N HIS A 58 10.31 -18.74 -4.48
CA HIS A 58 11.32 -17.76 -4.08
C HIS A 58 11.82 -18.03 -2.65
N ASN A 59 10.90 -18.25 -1.71
CA ASN A 59 11.24 -18.57 -0.32
C ASN A 59 12.00 -19.90 -0.20
N GLU A 60 11.65 -20.92 -0.98
CA GLU A 60 12.40 -22.19 -1.02
C GLU A 60 13.85 -22.00 -1.49
N LYS A 61 14.08 -21.11 -2.47
CA LYS A 61 15.45 -20.76 -2.90
C LYS A 61 16.23 -20.08 -1.78
N ARG A 62 15.59 -19.21 -0.99
CA ARG A 62 16.21 -18.54 0.18
C ARG A 62 16.51 -19.52 1.30
N ARG A 63 15.57 -20.41 1.63
CA ARG A 63 15.77 -21.53 2.58
C ARG A 63 16.99 -22.37 2.24
N LYS A 64 17.13 -22.79 0.98
CA LYS A 64 18.30 -23.56 0.51
C LYS A 64 19.62 -22.83 0.64
N LYS A 65 19.61 -21.49 0.58
CA LYS A 65 20.79 -20.64 0.80
C LYS A 65 21.06 -20.33 2.27
N GLY A 66 20.14 -20.68 3.17
CA GLY A 66 20.19 -20.27 4.57
C GLY A 66 20.07 -18.76 4.77
N ASP A 67 19.42 -18.05 3.85
CA ASP A 67 19.17 -16.61 3.95
C ASP A 67 17.86 -16.36 4.69
N PRO A 68 17.87 -15.85 5.94
CA PRO A 68 16.66 -15.64 6.72
C PRO A 68 15.96 -14.32 6.39
N ILE A 69 16.44 -13.50 5.45
CA ILE A 69 15.96 -12.13 5.29
C ILE A 69 15.12 -12.00 4.00
N LEU A 70 14.10 -11.13 4.06
CA LEU A 70 13.27 -10.69 2.93
C LEU A 70 12.56 -11.85 2.21
N TRP A 71 11.89 -12.71 2.98
CA TRP A 71 10.99 -13.71 2.43
C TRP A 71 9.66 -13.07 2.02
N ASP A 72 9.04 -13.63 1.00
CA ASP A 72 7.72 -13.20 0.50
C ASP A 72 6.66 -13.67 1.49
N PHE A 73 5.97 -12.74 2.13
CA PHE A 73 4.98 -13.08 3.16
C PHE A 73 3.76 -13.79 2.58
N GLU A 74 3.50 -13.60 1.29
CA GLU A 74 2.31 -14.06 0.59
C GLU A 74 2.18 -15.60 0.61
N GLU A 75 3.30 -16.33 0.75
CA GLU A 75 3.30 -17.78 0.97
C GLU A 75 2.56 -18.20 2.25
N PHE A 76 2.46 -17.34 3.26
CA PHE A 76 2.05 -17.73 4.61
C PHE A 76 0.63 -17.35 4.98
N PHE A 77 -0.04 -16.53 4.18
CA PHE A 77 -1.42 -16.11 4.40
C PHE A 77 -2.32 -16.66 3.30
N ASP A 78 -3.59 -16.90 3.61
CA ASP A 78 -4.57 -17.28 2.59
C ASP A 78 -5.07 -16.04 1.85
N ALA A 79 -4.99 -16.08 0.52
CA ALA A 79 -5.58 -15.03 -0.31
C ALA A 79 -7.10 -15.22 -0.46
N THR A 80 -7.81 -14.11 -0.55
CA THR A 80 -9.23 -14.07 -0.90
C THR A 80 -9.38 -13.82 -2.39
N HIS A 81 -10.06 -14.74 -3.09
CA HIS A 81 -10.41 -14.62 -4.51
C HIS A 81 -11.92 -14.48 -4.67
N LEU A 82 -12.40 -13.28 -5.01
CA LEU A 82 -13.84 -12.98 -5.05
C LEU A 82 -14.56 -13.52 -6.30
N PHE A 83 -13.81 -13.84 -7.35
CA PHE A 83 -14.33 -14.33 -8.63
C PHE A 83 -14.23 -15.85 -8.79
N LYS A 84 -13.41 -16.52 -7.97
CA LYS A 84 -13.20 -17.97 -8.06
C LYS A 84 -14.52 -18.72 -7.93
N GLY A 85 -14.92 -19.43 -8.99
CA GLY A 85 -16.17 -20.20 -9.05
C GLY A 85 -17.43 -19.37 -9.30
N ARG A 86 -17.30 -18.07 -9.58
CA ARG A 86 -18.39 -17.18 -10.01
C ARG A 86 -18.47 -17.16 -11.54
N GLN A 87 -19.67 -16.98 -12.07
CA GLN A 87 -19.84 -16.71 -13.50
C GLN A 87 -19.48 -15.24 -13.80
N HIS A 88 -18.49 -15.04 -14.66
CA HIS A 88 -18.10 -13.78 -15.26
C HIS A 88 -17.78 -14.00 -16.74
N PRO A 89 -17.66 -12.95 -17.57
CA PRO A 89 -17.17 -13.10 -18.93
C PRO A 89 -15.86 -13.91 -18.94
N ALA A 90 -15.79 -14.90 -19.83
CA ALA A 90 -14.57 -15.67 -20.01
C ALA A 90 -13.52 -14.80 -20.73
N GLY A 91 -12.27 -14.88 -20.29
CA GLY A 91 -11.17 -14.15 -20.90
C GLY A 91 -10.73 -12.93 -20.09
N TRP A 92 -10.12 -11.98 -20.79
CA TRP A 92 -9.54 -10.77 -20.23
C TRP A 92 -10.60 -9.81 -19.68
N ILE A 93 -10.27 -9.01 -18.65
CA ILE A 93 -11.17 -7.95 -18.15
C ILE A 93 -11.48 -6.96 -19.29
N TYR A 94 -10.49 -6.65 -20.14
CA TYR A 94 -10.63 -5.89 -21.38
C TYR A 94 -9.68 -6.45 -22.45
N GLU A 95 -9.99 -6.25 -23.74
CA GLU A 95 -9.20 -6.82 -24.86
C GLU A 95 -7.71 -6.45 -24.84
N ASP A 96 -7.36 -5.31 -24.23
CA ASP A 96 -6.01 -4.76 -24.13
C ASP A 96 -5.35 -4.94 -22.75
N MET A 97 -5.94 -5.76 -21.87
CA MET A 97 -5.45 -5.99 -20.52
C MET A 97 -5.30 -7.50 -20.25
N PRO A 98 -4.08 -8.02 -20.05
CA PRO A 98 -3.81 -9.45 -19.94
C PRO A 98 -4.18 -10.04 -18.57
N GLU A 99 -5.20 -9.52 -17.89
CA GLU A 99 -5.62 -9.99 -16.57
C GLU A 99 -7.00 -10.66 -16.65
N HIS A 100 -7.17 -11.75 -15.90
CA HIS A 100 -8.43 -12.47 -15.76
C HIS A 100 -9.09 -12.16 -14.42
N TYR A 101 -10.43 -12.15 -14.39
CA TYR A 101 -11.19 -11.98 -13.15
C TYR A 101 -10.79 -12.98 -12.05
N ASP A 102 -10.57 -14.25 -12.41
CA ASP A 102 -10.21 -15.32 -11.46
C ASP A 102 -8.86 -15.09 -10.78
N ASP A 103 -7.95 -14.34 -11.40
CA ASP A 103 -6.62 -14.07 -10.86
C ASP A 103 -6.62 -12.93 -9.84
N PHE A 104 -7.66 -12.10 -9.82
CA PHE A 104 -7.79 -11.04 -8.83
C PHE A 104 -7.89 -11.62 -7.42
N GLY A 105 -7.06 -11.10 -6.52
CA GLY A 105 -7.05 -11.52 -5.13
C GLY A 105 -6.43 -10.50 -4.19
N PHE A 106 -6.59 -10.76 -2.89
CA PHE A 106 -5.99 -9.94 -1.85
C PHE A 106 -5.78 -10.71 -0.55
N GLN A 107 -4.87 -10.21 0.29
CA GLN A 107 -4.64 -10.66 1.66
C GLN A 107 -4.85 -9.49 2.62
N VAL A 108 -5.43 -9.77 3.80
CA VAL A 108 -5.52 -8.82 4.91
C VAL A 108 -4.80 -9.39 6.11
N ILE A 109 -3.86 -8.61 6.64
CA ILE A 109 -3.07 -8.96 7.81
C ILE A 109 -3.45 -8.00 8.94
N ASP A 110 -4.11 -8.54 9.96
CA ASP A 110 -4.54 -7.83 11.16
C ASP A 110 -3.44 -7.89 12.22
N PHE A 111 -3.35 -6.81 13.01
CA PHE A 111 -2.37 -6.65 14.08
C PHE A 111 -3.05 -6.20 15.38
N ASP A 112 -2.45 -6.56 16.52
CA ASP A 112 -2.74 -5.88 17.78
C ASP A 112 -1.85 -4.63 17.99
N LYS A 113 -2.14 -3.84 19.02
CA LYS A 113 -1.39 -2.61 19.34
C LYS A 113 0.09 -2.86 19.70
N ALA A 114 0.48 -4.10 19.98
CA ALA A 114 1.87 -4.50 20.21
C ALA A 114 2.56 -4.99 18.92
N GLY A 115 1.86 -4.96 17.78
CA GLY A 115 2.34 -5.42 16.49
C GLY A 115 2.28 -6.94 16.33
N LYS A 116 1.59 -7.69 17.19
CA LYS A 116 1.42 -9.13 16.97
C LYS A 116 0.44 -9.37 15.83
N VAL A 117 0.78 -10.28 14.93
CA VAL A 117 -0.12 -10.70 13.84
C VAL A 117 -1.28 -11.52 14.42
N LEU A 118 -2.50 -11.14 14.04
CA LEU A 118 -3.74 -11.79 14.45
C LEU A 118 -4.34 -12.66 13.35
N THR A 119 -4.08 -12.35 12.08
CA THR A 119 -4.52 -13.17 10.94
C THR A 119 -3.89 -14.56 11.00
N SER A 120 -4.70 -15.61 10.80
CA SER A 120 -4.22 -16.98 10.67
C SER A 120 -3.13 -17.10 9.61
N HIS A 121 -2.04 -17.79 9.95
CA HIS A 121 -0.88 -17.93 9.06
C HIS A 121 -0.25 -19.32 9.18
N ARG A 122 0.55 -19.70 8.17
CA ARG A 122 1.21 -21.01 8.07
C ARG A 122 2.63 -21.06 8.64
N THR A 123 3.17 -19.95 9.16
CA THR A 123 4.49 -19.97 9.79
C THR A 123 4.48 -20.82 11.07
N PRO A 124 5.58 -21.51 11.40
CA PRO A 124 5.66 -22.38 12.58
C PRO A 124 5.68 -21.61 13.92
N LYS A 125 6.09 -20.34 13.89
CA LYS A 125 6.16 -19.47 15.06
C LYS A 125 5.19 -18.29 14.91
N PRO A 126 4.73 -17.68 16.03
CA PRO A 126 3.99 -16.42 15.99
C PRO A 126 4.76 -15.35 15.23
N LEU A 127 4.04 -14.47 14.53
CA LEU A 127 4.60 -13.33 13.83
C LEU A 127 4.37 -12.02 14.59
N GLN A 128 5.37 -11.14 14.56
CA GLN A 128 5.28 -9.75 15.03
C GLN A 128 5.74 -8.80 13.92
N ILE A 129 5.08 -7.67 13.72
CA ILE A 129 5.58 -6.58 12.86
C ILE A 129 6.51 -5.67 13.68
N ARG A 130 7.63 -5.31 13.08
CA ARG A 130 8.60 -4.34 13.58
C ARG A 130 9.01 -3.37 12.49
N GLN A 131 9.62 -2.27 12.91
CA GLN A 131 10.13 -1.26 12.01
C GLN A 131 11.65 -1.17 12.13
N THR A 132 12.35 -1.06 11.01
CA THR A 132 13.79 -0.74 10.96
C THR A 132 14.02 0.50 10.08
N PRO A 133 15.00 1.37 10.39
CA PRO A 133 15.34 2.50 9.54
C PRO A 133 15.81 2.05 8.15
N ASN A 134 15.23 2.62 7.10
CA ASN A 134 15.68 2.43 5.71
C ASN A 134 16.40 3.68 5.20
N SER A 135 15.86 4.86 5.53
CA SER A 135 16.45 6.17 5.29
C SER A 135 15.89 7.19 6.29
N ASP A 136 16.34 8.43 6.26
CA ASP A 136 15.90 9.49 7.20
C ASP A 136 14.38 9.70 7.23
N VAL A 137 13.68 9.38 6.13
CA VAL A 137 12.23 9.57 5.99
C VAL A 137 11.44 8.27 5.80
N ARG A 138 12.10 7.10 5.83
CA ARG A 138 11.46 5.79 5.58
C ARG A 138 11.84 4.74 6.61
N LEU A 139 10.85 3.98 7.05
CA LEU A 139 11.04 2.79 7.88
C LEU A 139 10.55 1.55 7.10
N ASP A 140 11.30 0.46 7.08
CA ASP A 140 10.79 -0.81 6.56
C ASP A 140 9.86 -1.45 7.61
N GLY A 141 8.66 -1.84 7.20
CA GLY A 141 7.76 -2.69 7.99
C GLY A 141 8.09 -4.16 7.73
N LEU A 142 8.62 -4.83 8.75
CA LEU A 142 9.13 -6.19 8.67
C LEU A 142 8.39 -7.11 9.64
N MET A 143 7.78 -8.18 9.12
CA MET A 143 7.27 -9.25 9.98
C MET A 143 8.38 -10.20 10.33
N VAL A 144 8.45 -10.61 11.59
CA VAL A 144 9.51 -11.47 12.13
C VAL A 144 8.90 -12.64 12.88
N GLU A 145 9.47 -13.82 12.69
CA GLU A 145 9.09 -15.00 13.48
C GLU A 145 9.63 -14.91 14.91
N GLY A 146 8.80 -15.30 15.88
CA GLY A 146 9.21 -15.45 17.28
C GLY A 146 9.52 -14.13 17.98
N ASP A 147 10.72 -14.02 18.54
CA ASP A 147 11.15 -12.91 19.41
C ASP A 147 11.93 -11.82 18.68
N ALA A 148 11.96 -11.85 17.34
CA ALA A 148 12.70 -10.89 16.50
C ALA A 148 14.23 -10.89 16.73
N THR A 149 14.80 -12.01 17.18
CA THR A 149 16.25 -12.19 17.32
C THR A 149 16.93 -12.51 15.99
N ASN A 150 18.23 -12.21 15.90
CA ASN A 150 19.05 -12.45 14.71
C ASN A 150 19.01 -13.92 14.29
N GLY A 151 18.61 -14.16 13.03
CA GLY A 151 18.56 -15.49 12.41
C GLY A 151 17.14 -16.05 12.23
N ASN A 152 16.11 -15.44 12.83
CA ASN A 152 14.72 -15.78 12.51
C ASN A 152 14.34 -15.25 11.11
N PRO A 153 13.46 -15.93 10.36
CA PRO A 153 12.93 -15.41 9.12
C PRO A 153 12.30 -14.02 9.26
N ILE A 154 12.63 -13.13 8.33
CA ILE A 154 12.07 -11.79 8.19
C ILE A 154 11.33 -11.69 6.86
N TYR A 155 10.11 -11.15 6.89
CA TYR A 155 9.27 -10.89 5.73
C TYR A 155 9.08 -9.39 5.55
N LYS A 156 9.42 -8.84 4.39
CA LYS A 156 9.18 -7.42 4.11
C LYS A 156 7.73 -7.22 3.71
N LEU A 157 7.00 -6.45 4.51
CA LEU A 157 5.61 -6.12 4.24
C LEU A 157 5.48 -4.85 3.39
N GLY A 158 6.33 -3.86 3.63
CA GLY A 158 6.32 -2.60 2.89
C GLY A 158 7.20 -1.53 3.51
N GLU A 159 7.13 -0.31 2.98
CA GLU A 159 7.89 0.85 3.41
C GLU A 159 6.94 1.91 3.99
N TRP A 160 7.19 2.28 5.24
CA TRP A 160 6.49 3.35 5.93
C TRP A 160 7.17 4.69 5.68
N TYR A 161 6.53 5.54 4.91
CA TYR A 161 6.96 6.90 4.69
C TYR A 161 6.43 7.79 5.80
N VAL A 162 7.34 8.30 6.64
CA VAL A 162 6.97 9.15 7.77
C VAL A 162 6.60 10.56 7.30
N HIS A 163 7.26 11.02 6.22
CA HIS A 163 7.09 12.36 5.67
C HIS A 163 6.89 12.35 4.15
N LEU A 164 5.68 11.98 3.69
CA LEU A 164 5.29 12.22 2.29
C LEU A 164 4.57 13.57 2.17
N PRO A 165 5.10 14.51 1.36
CA PRO A 165 4.36 15.71 1.00
C PRO A 165 3.02 15.32 0.41
N GLY A 166 1.97 15.95 0.92
CA GLY A 166 0.62 15.71 0.46
C GLY A 166 0.46 16.07 -1.00
N ALA A 167 -0.62 15.56 -1.57
CA ALA A 167 -1.15 15.83 -2.91
C ALA A 167 -0.91 17.23 -3.49
N ARG A 168 -0.94 18.28 -2.66
CA ARG A 168 -0.79 19.69 -3.07
C ARG A 168 0.39 20.38 -2.37
N GLY A 169 1.27 19.62 -1.71
CA GLY A 169 2.38 20.13 -0.92
C GLY A 169 1.94 20.83 0.37
N ASP A 170 0.71 20.59 0.83
CA ASP A 170 0.03 21.35 1.89
C ASP A 170 -0.04 20.64 3.24
N ASP A 171 0.05 19.31 3.29
CA ASP A 171 0.06 18.51 4.53
C ASP A 171 0.92 17.25 4.37
N ILE A 172 1.64 16.82 5.41
CA ILE A 172 2.36 15.54 5.42
C ILE A 172 1.37 14.40 5.73
N THR A 173 1.35 13.36 4.89
CA THR A 173 0.54 12.17 5.17
C THR A 173 1.40 10.90 5.23
N PRO A 174 1.40 10.18 6.36
CA PRO A 174 2.05 8.88 6.40
C PRO A 174 1.44 7.94 5.36
N ALA A 175 2.28 7.28 4.57
CA ALA A 175 1.85 6.25 3.64
C ALA A 175 2.66 4.99 3.86
N PHE A 176 2.01 3.84 3.71
CA PHE A 176 2.66 2.56 3.69
C PHE A 176 2.64 2.06 2.25
N CYS A 177 3.81 1.89 1.64
CA CYS A 177 3.97 1.62 0.22
C CYS A 177 4.59 0.24 -0.01
N GLY A 178 4.18 -0.40 -1.10
CA GLY A 178 4.71 -1.70 -1.51
C GLY A 178 5.86 -1.54 -2.49
N GLY A 179 6.55 -2.64 -2.82
CA GLY A 179 7.52 -2.64 -3.92
C GLY A 179 6.88 -2.24 -5.26
N ASP A 180 5.59 -2.55 -5.45
CA ASP A 180 4.82 -2.23 -6.65
C ASP A 180 4.42 -0.74 -6.77
N ASP A 181 4.74 0.08 -5.77
CA ASP A 181 4.69 1.53 -5.90
C ASP A 181 5.95 2.09 -6.58
N ASP A 182 7.05 1.32 -6.69
CA ASP A 182 8.17 1.68 -7.56
C ASP A 182 7.70 1.66 -9.03
N GLY A 183 8.03 2.71 -9.77
CA GLY A 183 7.48 2.93 -11.10
C GLY A 183 6.06 3.51 -11.13
N ARG A 184 5.30 3.51 -10.02
CA ARG A 184 3.93 4.07 -10.02
C ARG A 184 3.92 5.58 -10.09
N TYR A 185 4.85 6.28 -9.43
CA TYR A 185 4.83 7.75 -9.35
C TYR A 185 5.89 8.42 -10.23
N SER A 186 6.85 7.66 -10.74
CA SER A 186 7.97 8.11 -11.56
C SER A 186 8.54 6.93 -12.34
N VAL A 187 9.60 7.14 -13.14
CA VAL A 187 10.30 6.01 -13.80
C VAL A 187 10.79 5.04 -12.73
N GLU A 188 10.57 3.75 -12.91
CA GLU A 188 10.99 2.68 -12.00
C GLU A 188 12.51 2.74 -11.76
N SER A 189 12.95 2.40 -10.55
CA SER A 189 14.36 2.50 -10.18
C SER A 189 15.26 1.64 -11.08
N SER A 190 14.77 0.46 -11.46
CA SER A 190 15.44 -0.46 -12.40
C SER A 190 15.58 0.17 -13.79
N ASP A 191 14.50 0.73 -14.33
CA ASP A 191 14.47 1.39 -15.64
C ASP A 191 15.35 2.64 -15.66
N ARG A 192 15.46 3.40 -14.58
CA ARG A 192 16.42 4.52 -14.52
C ARG A 192 17.85 4.07 -14.72
N TYR A 193 18.18 2.88 -14.20
CA TYR A 193 19.53 2.32 -14.28
C TYR A 193 19.80 1.71 -15.66
N PHE A 194 18.89 0.87 -16.17
CA PHE A 194 19.10 0.14 -17.43
C PHE A 194 18.65 0.93 -18.68
N HIS A 195 17.72 1.86 -18.53
CA HIS A 195 17.10 2.66 -19.59
C HIS A 195 17.06 4.16 -19.21
N PRO A 196 18.22 4.82 -19.04
CA PRO A 196 18.29 6.19 -18.50
C PRO A 196 17.56 7.26 -19.31
N ASN A 197 17.20 6.96 -20.56
CA ASN A 197 16.43 7.86 -21.44
C ASN A 197 14.92 7.60 -21.41
N MET A 198 14.46 6.60 -20.64
CA MET A 198 13.05 6.28 -20.49
C MET A 198 12.33 7.46 -19.81
N LYS A 199 11.16 7.78 -20.34
CA LYS A 199 10.31 8.85 -19.82
C LYS A 199 9.13 8.22 -19.10
N PHE A 200 8.78 8.83 -17.98
CA PHE A 200 7.57 8.48 -17.25
C PHE A 200 6.32 8.76 -18.09
N ASN A 201 5.44 7.77 -18.21
CA ASN A 201 4.22 7.86 -18.98
C ASN A 201 3.04 7.31 -18.16
N VAL A 202 2.14 8.21 -17.77
CA VAL A 202 0.96 7.88 -16.95
C VAL A 202 0.04 6.87 -17.64
N LYS A 203 -0.01 6.85 -18.98
CA LYS A 203 -0.86 5.90 -19.70
C LYS A 203 -0.37 4.46 -19.49
N ASP A 204 0.94 4.26 -19.45
CA ASP A 204 1.53 2.94 -19.23
C ASP A 204 1.26 2.51 -17.77
N ILE A 205 1.34 3.45 -16.82
CA ILE A 205 0.97 3.18 -15.42
C ILE A 205 -0.50 2.78 -15.28
N ILE A 206 -1.41 3.51 -15.94
CA ILE A 206 -2.85 3.20 -15.95
C ILE A 206 -3.10 1.77 -16.44
N ASN A 207 -2.38 1.30 -17.45
CA ASN A 207 -2.61 -0.02 -18.02
C ASN A 207 -1.94 -1.14 -17.21
N ASP A 208 -0.71 -0.93 -16.76
CA ASP A 208 0.11 -2.03 -16.23
C ASP A 208 -0.02 -2.21 -14.71
N ARG A 209 -0.17 -1.11 -13.97
CA ARG A 209 -0.08 -1.10 -12.48
C ARG A 209 -1.34 -0.57 -11.81
N GLY A 210 -2.07 0.29 -12.53
CA GLY A 210 -3.10 1.15 -11.98
C GLY A 210 -2.55 2.45 -11.40
N ILE A 211 -3.41 3.46 -11.26
CA ILE A 211 -3.03 4.78 -10.70
C ILE A 211 -3.30 4.90 -9.20
N PHE A 212 -3.99 3.93 -8.62
CA PHE A 212 -4.22 3.89 -7.18
C PHE A 212 -3.07 3.16 -6.49
N GLY A 213 -2.38 3.81 -5.56
CA GLY A 213 -1.37 3.20 -4.70
C GLY A 213 -1.35 3.79 -3.30
N CYS A 214 -0.21 3.66 -2.62
CA CYS A 214 -0.08 4.13 -1.24
C CYS A 214 -0.36 5.63 -1.04
N ARG A 215 -0.07 6.48 -2.04
CA ARG A 215 -0.32 7.93 -1.95
C ARG A 215 -1.81 8.26 -2.09
N GLU A 216 -2.49 7.61 -3.02
CA GLU A 216 -3.95 7.75 -3.18
C GLU A 216 -4.69 7.20 -1.96
N TRP A 217 -4.19 6.11 -1.37
CA TRP A 217 -4.68 5.58 -0.11
C TRP A 217 -4.51 6.60 1.02
N ALA A 218 -3.28 7.08 1.25
CA ALA A 218 -2.96 8.09 2.24
C ALA A 218 -3.82 9.36 2.08
N TYR A 219 -4.00 9.82 0.84
CA TYR A 219 -4.87 10.95 0.53
C TYR A 219 -6.31 10.71 1.00
N GLN A 220 -6.92 9.57 0.65
CA GLN A 220 -8.29 9.24 1.09
C GLN A 220 -8.37 9.04 2.61
N MET A 221 -7.29 8.57 3.24
CA MET A 221 -7.22 8.40 4.69
C MET A 221 -7.38 9.72 5.45
N LYS A 222 -6.78 10.81 4.96
CA LYS A 222 -6.77 12.14 5.62
C LYS A 222 -7.77 13.13 5.07
N ARG A 223 -8.37 12.85 3.91
CA ARG A 223 -9.29 13.79 3.27
C ARG A 223 -10.59 13.90 4.07
N PRO A 224 -10.99 15.11 4.47
CA PRO A 224 -12.34 15.28 4.90
C PRO A 224 -13.34 15.07 3.73
N ILE A 225 -14.61 14.69 3.95
CA ILE A 225 -15.60 14.60 2.85
C ILE A 225 -15.77 16.00 2.27
N THR A 226 -15.05 16.27 1.21
CA THR A 226 -15.30 17.38 0.31
C THR A 226 -15.74 16.74 -0.98
N VAL A 227 -17.03 16.77 -1.25
CA VAL A 227 -17.56 16.54 -2.58
C VAL A 227 -17.10 17.68 -3.46
N ALA A 228 -16.68 17.28 -4.66
CA ALA A 228 -15.97 18.08 -5.66
C ALA A 228 -14.52 18.40 -5.29
N GLY A 229 -13.67 18.52 -6.31
CA GLY A 229 -12.31 19.04 -6.19
C GLY A 229 -12.22 20.52 -5.77
N LEU A 230 -13.22 21.04 -5.05
CA LEU A 230 -13.29 22.36 -4.46
C LEU A 230 -13.40 22.14 -2.95
N GLY A 231 -12.34 22.45 -2.22
CA GLY A 231 -12.24 22.18 -0.79
C GLY A 231 -13.24 22.96 0.07
N GLY A 232 -13.31 22.57 1.34
CA GLY A 232 -14.14 23.13 2.41
C GLY A 232 -14.28 24.65 2.35
N GLN A 233 -15.39 25.09 1.78
CA GLN A 233 -15.79 26.48 1.84
C GLN A 233 -16.03 26.84 3.31
N VAL A 234 -15.59 28.04 3.68
CA VAL A 234 -16.00 28.64 4.95
C VAL A 234 -17.51 28.85 4.86
N PRO A 235 -18.29 28.53 5.90
CA PRO A 235 -19.70 28.89 5.92
C PRO A 235 -19.87 30.37 5.61
N ASP A 236 -21.01 30.72 5.03
CA ASP A 236 -21.31 32.12 4.76
C ASP A 236 -21.34 32.95 6.06
N ALA A 237 -21.55 34.27 5.93
CA ALA A 237 -21.60 35.16 7.09
C ALA A 237 -22.69 34.80 8.12
N ARG A 238 -23.62 33.88 7.79
CA ARG A 238 -24.68 33.37 8.67
C ARG A 238 -24.35 32.00 9.25
N GLY A 239 -23.16 31.45 8.97
CA GLY A 239 -22.77 30.12 9.41
C GLY A 239 -23.39 29.01 8.58
N GLN A 240 -23.89 29.28 7.37
CA GLN A 240 -24.56 28.28 6.52
C GLN A 240 -23.70 27.85 5.35
N CYS A 241 -23.83 26.59 4.95
CA CYS A 241 -23.17 26.04 3.78
C CYS A 241 -23.99 26.26 2.51
N GLN A 242 -23.31 26.40 1.37
CA GLN A 242 -23.97 26.29 0.07
C GLN A 242 -24.71 24.94 0.00
N GLY A 243 -26.01 24.98 -0.31
CA GLY A 243 -26.88 23.79 -0.30
C GLY A 243 -27.64 23.55 1.00
N GLY A 244 -27.49 24.40 2.03
CA GLY A 244 -28.29 24.33 3.26
C GLY A 244 -27.84 23.28 4.28
N PHE A 245 -26.66 22.70 4.11
CA PHE A 245 -26.07 21.76 5.07
C PHE A 245 -25.54 22.47 6.32
N GLU A 246 -25.57 21.78 7.46
CA GLU A 246 -24.90 22.27 8.66
C GLU A 246 -23.38 22.09 8.54
N PRO A 247 -22.58 23.11 8.84
CA PRO A 247 -21.13 22.99 8.85
C PRO A 247 -20.64 22.11 10.00
N GLY A 248 -19.47 21.49 9.80
CA GLY A 248 -18.80 20.68 10.82
C GLY A 248 -17.46 21.28 11.24
N MET A 249 -16.95 20.84 12.40
CA MET A 249 -15.64 21.26 12.89
C MET A 249 -14.53 20.37 12.31
N TYR A 250 -13.50 20.99 11.73
CA TYR A 250 -12.29 20.31 11.26
C TYR A 250 -11.04 21.11 11.65
N LYS A 251 -10.10 20.49 12.37
CA LYS A 251 -8.89 21.14 12.92
C LYS A 251 -9.18 22.51 13.60
N GLY A 252 -10.27 22.59 14.37
CA GLY A 252 -10.67 23.81 15.09
C GLY A 252 -11.34 24.90 14.24
N LYS A 253 -11.65 24.63 12.97
CA LYS A 253 -12.35 25.57 12.07
C LYS A 253 -13.69 24.99 11.64
N LEU A 254 -14.71 25.85 11.52
CA LEU A 254 -15.96 25.49 10.87
C LEU A 254 -15.73 25.37 9.36
N VAL A 255 -16.09 24.23 8.79
CA VAL A 255 -15.99 23.94 7.37
C VAL A 255 -17.32 23.40 6.86
N CYS A 256 -17.70 23.83 5.67
CA CYS A 256 -18.84 23.26 4.99
C CYS A 256 -18.47 21.93 4.36
N PRO A 257 -19.23 20.86 4.65
CA PRO A 257 -19.05 19.65 3.88
C PRO A 257 -19.47 19.91 2.45
N GLY A 258 -18.60 19.62 1.51
CA GLY A 258 -19.09 19.25 0.20
C GLY A 258 -19.76 17.91 0.42
N LEU A 259 -21.08 17.86 0.53
CA LEU A 259 -21.83 16.65 0.21
C LEU A 259 -22.32 16.81 -1.23
N ASP A 260 -22.48 15.69 -1.91
CA ASP A 260 -23.20 15.65 -3.17
C ASP A 260 -24.61 16.17 -2.84
N GLU A 261 -25.23 16.96 -3.72
CA GLU A 261 -26.59 17.47 -3.47
C GLU A 261 -27.59 16.33 -3.18
N SER A 262 -27.21 15.09 -3.54
CA SER A 262 -27.93 13.84 -3.28
C SER A 262 -27.55 13.08 -1.99
N SER A 263 -26.50 13.46 -1.26
CA SER A 263 -26.00 12.69 -0.10
C SER A 263 -26.64 13.14 1.22
N ALA A 264 -27.22 12.19 1.95
CA ALA A 264 -27.79 12.39 3.27
C ALA A 264 -26.78 12.15 4.43
N TYR A 265 -25.47 12.11 4.12
CA TYR A 265 -24.43 11.77 5.10
C TYR A 265 -24.34 12.80 6.23
N LYS A 266 -24.36 12.35 7.48
CA LYS A 266 -24.19 13.21 8.66
C LYS A 266 -22.77 13.08 9.21
N PRO A 267 -22.10 14.19 9.59
CA PRO A 267 -20.74 14.17 10.13
C PRO A 267 -20.67 13.36 11.44
N ASN A 268 -19.48 12.83 11.73
CA ASN A 268 -19.13 12.31 13.06
C ASN A 268 -18.27 13.32 13.83
N ALA A 269 -17.94 13.00 15.09
CA ALA A 269 -17.17 13.87 15.99
C ALA A 269 -15.75 14.18 15.50
N GLN A 270 -15.22 13.42 14.53
CA GLN A 270 -13.89 13.57 13.94
C GLN A 270 -13.90 14.39 12.64
N GLY A 271 -15.07 14.88 12.23
CA GLY A 271 -15.28 15.65 11.01
C GLY A 271 -15.81 14.80 9.86
N PHE A 272 -16.05 15.42 8.72
CA PHE A 272 -16.41 14.71 7.49
C PHE A 272 -15.21 13.90 7.06
N VAL A 273 -15.19 12.56 7.04
CA VAL A 273 -14.11 11.76 6.41
C VAL A 273 -14.73 10.85 5.35
N GLN A 274 -14.11 10.70 4.16
CA GLN A 274 -14.65 9.86 3.09
C GLN A 274 -15.11 8.50 3.65
N PRO A 275 -16.38 8.09 3.46
CA PRO A 275 -16.95 6.97 4.22
C PRO A 275 -16.40 5.60 3.82
N TYR A 276 -15.68 5.54 2.70
CA TYR A 276 -15.03 4.35 2.16
C TYR A 276 -13.69 4.76 1.51
N ILE A 277 -12.81 3.79 1.29
CA ILE A 277 -11.61 3.93 0.46
C ILE A 277 -11.92 3.34 -0.91
N ASP A 278 -11.90 4.17 -1.96
CA ASP A 278 -12.11 3.74 -3.35
C ASP A 278 -10.76 3.45 -4.01
N VAL A 279 -10.49 2.18 -4.28
CA VAL A 279 -9.22 1.68 -4.83
C VAL A 279 -9.25 1.51 -6.35
N THR A 280 -10.27 2.06 -7.01
CA THR A 280 -10.47 1.94 -8.45
C THR A 280 -9.45 2.77 -9.24
N THR A 281 -8.79 2.13 -10.21
CA THR A 281 -8.14 2.84 -11.31
C THR A 281 -9.15 3.14 -12.41
N TYR A 282 -9.41 4.42 -12.61
CA TYR A 282 -10.25 4.93 -13.69
C TYR A 282 -9.41 5.28 -14.91
N HIS A 283 -9.68 4.62 -16.05
CA HIS A 283 -9.01 4.93 -17.32
C HIS A 283 -9.55 6.20 -17.97
N ASP A 284 -10.78 6.58 -17.64
CA ASP A 284 -11.44 7.78 -18.11
C ASP A 284 -12.34 8.39 -17.02
N LYS A 285 -12.77 9.64 -17.23
CA LYS A 285 -13.64 10.36 -16.28
C LYS A 285 -15.03 9.77 -16.13
N LEU A 286 -15.46 8.92 -17.07
CA LEU A 286 -16.78 8.30 -17.10
C LEU A 286 -16.78 6.93 -16.41
N GLY A 287 -15.60 6.38 -16.08
CA GLY A 287 -15.45 5.06 -15.48
C GLY A 287 -15.94 3.91 -16.36
N LYS A 288 -15.82 4.06 -17.69
CA LYS A 288 -16.19 2.99 -18.63
C LYS A 288 -15.19 1.84 -18.58
N LYS A 289 -13.90 2.16 -18.50
CA LYS A 289 -12.82 1.21 -18.30
C LYS A 289 -12.20 1.39 -16.92
N THR A 290 -12.25 0.36 -16.09
CA THR A 290 -11.81 0.39 -14.69
C THR A 290 -11.22 -0.94 -14.26
N HIS A 291 -10.20 -0.89 -13.42
CA HIS A 291 -9.70 -2.07 -12.71
C HIS A 291 -9.17 -1.68 -11.34
N ILE A 292 -8.95 -2.66 -10.48
CA ILE A 292 -8.25 -2.47 -9.20
C ILE A 292 -6.82 -2.93 -9.40
N GLY A 293 -5.88 -1.99 -9.42
CA GLY A 293 -4.46 -2.28 -9.63
C GLY A 293 -3.82 -2.98 -8.44
N ARG A 294 -2.53 -3.29 -8.56
CA ARG A 294 -1.73 -3.81 -7.45
C ARG A 294 -1.43 -2.69 -6.46
N PHE A 295 -1.69 -2.89 -5.18
CA PHE A 295 -1.38 -1.89 -4.14
C PHE A 295 -1.27 -2.53 -2.75
N ILE A 296 -0.68 -1.77 -1.82
CA ILE A 296 -0.78 -2.03 -0.40
C ILE A 296 -1.50 -0.86 0.29
N GLY A 297 -2.41 -1.18 1.20
CA GLY A 297 -3.19 -0.24 1.99
C GLY A 297 -3.09 -0.57 3.48
N TRP A 298 -3.45 0.37 4.33
CA TRP A 298 -3.38 0.21 5.78
C TRP A 298 -4.43 1.05 6.51
N MET A 299 -4.75 0.71 7.75
CA MET A 299 -5.65 1.52 8.58
C MET A 299 -5.12 1.58 10.00
N GLY A 300 -5.16 2.74 10.64
CA GLY A 300 -4.70 2.93 12.01
C GLY A 300 -5.64 2.32 13.04
N PHE A 301 -5.10 2.03 14.24
CA PHE A 301 -5.92 1.58 15.38
C PHE A 301 -7.01 2.57 15.79
N ASP A 302 -6.72 3.86 15.66
CA ASP A 302 -7.62 4.92 16.10
C ASP A 302 -8.41 5.55 14.93
N ASP A 303 -8.21 5.06 13.70
CA ASP A 303 -8.98 5.47 12.53
C ASP A 303 -10.37 4.79 12.54
N ALA A 304 -11.41 5.50 12.10
CA ALA A 304 -12.73 4.90 11.96
C ALA A 304 -12.73 3.79 10.89
N PRO A 305 -13.51 2.69 11.09
CA PRO A 305 -13.73 1.72 10.04
C PRO A 305 -14.26 2.33 8.75
N ARG A 306 -13.65 1.95 7.63
CA ARG A 306 -13.98 2.42 6.28
C ARG A 306 -13.91 1.25 5.32
N PRO A 307 -15.05 0.88 4.69
CA PRO A 307 -15.05 -0.15 3.67
C PRO A 307 -14.03 0.17 2.59
N VAL A 308 -13.25 -0.84 2.19
CA VAL A 308 -12.37 -0.78 1.04
C VAL A 308 -13.15 -1.28 -0.16
N ILE A 309 -13.44 -0.41 -1.11
CA ILE A 309 -14.24 -0.73 -2.29
C ILE A 309 -13.48 -0.43 -3.57
N GLY A 310 -13.87 -1.07 -4.67
CA GLY A 310 -13.37 -0.68 -5.98
C GLY A 310 -14.16 -1.33 -7.11
N LYS A 311 -14.03 -0.76 -8.31
CA LYS A 311 -14.61 -1.30 -9.54
C LYS A 311 -13.53 -2.04 -10.32
N HIS A 312 -13.74 -3.33 -10.49
CA HIS A 312 -12.86 -4.22 -11.25
C HIS A 312 -13.64 -4.77 -12.45
N GLY A 313 -13.34 -4.24 -13.64
CA GLY A 313 -14.13 -4.50 -14.84
C GLY A 313 -15.58 -4.04 -14.67
N ASP A 314 -16.52 -4.97 -14.81
CA ASP A 314 -17.96 -4.71 -14.67
C ASP A 314 -18.47 -4.82 -13.23
N TYR A 315 -17.62 -5.24 -12.29
CA TYR A 315 -18.04 -5.54 -10.92
C TYR A 315 -17.56 -4.47 -9.94
N TRP A 316 -18.48 -3.98 -9.13
CA TRP A 316 -18.13 -3.31 -7.89
C TRP A 316 -17.86 -4.35 -6.81
N LEU A 317 -16.82 -4.13 -6.02
CA LEU A 317 -16.36 -5.04 -5.00
C LEU A 317 -16.24 -4.30 -3.67
N CYS A 318 -16.57 -4.99 -2.58
CA CYS A 318 -16.09 -4.66 -1.26
C CYS A 318 -15.01 -5.68 -0.87
N LEU A 319 -13.81 -5.20 -0.56
CA LEU A 319 -12.64 -6.02 -0.26
C LEU A 319 -12.46 -6.24 1.25
N HIS A 320 -12.71 -5.19 2.05
CA HIS A 320 -12.50 -5.25 3.50
C HIS A 320 -13.36 -4.23 4.24
N GLU A 321 -13.60 -4.46 5.54
CA GLU A 321 -14.50 -3.67 6.40
C GLU A 321 -15.88 -3.40 5.78
N CYS A 322 -16.45 -4.40 5.11
CA CYS A 322 -17.75 -4.25 4.49
C CYS A 322 -18.82 -3.94 5.54
N PRO A 323 -19.70 -2.97 5.27
CA PRO A 323 -20.62 -2.44 6.27
C PRO A 323 -21.73 -3.44 6.61
N ASP A 324 -22.46 -3.19 7.70
CA ASP A 324 -23.63 -3.98 8.12
C ASP A 324 -23.35 -5.49 8.33
N GLY A 325 -22.09 -5.86 8.58
CA GLY A 325 -21.67 -7.26 8.71
C GLY A 325 -21.62 -8.01 7.38
N GLU A 326 -21.67 -7.30 6.25
CA GLU A 326 -21.42 -7.88 4.92
C GLU A 326 -20.02 -8.51 4.89
N LYS A 327 -19.87 -9.59 4.12
CA LYS A 327 -18.57 -10.20 3.85
C LYS A 327 -17.96 -9.56 2.60
N PRO A 328 -16.63 -9.60 2.43
CA PRO A 328 -16.00 -9.25 1.17
C PRO A 328 -16.66 -9.97 -0.01
N GLY A 329 -16.89 -9.25 -1.11
CA GLY A 329 -17.68 -9.76 -2.22
C GLY A 329 -18.12 -8.70 -3.22
N VAL A 330 -18.92 -9.15 -4.18
CA VAL A 330 -19.51 -8.29 -5.22
C VAL A 330 -20.63 -7.44 -4.64
N ILE A 331 -20.56 -6.14 -4.90
CA ILE A 331 -21.63 -5.17 -4.67
C ILE A 331 -22.52 -5.20 -5.93
N ALA A 332 -23.75 -5.68 -5.77
CA ALA A 332 -24.68 -5.87 -6.91
C ALA A 332 -25.05 -4.55 -7.60
N ASP A 333 -25.37 -3.52 -6.81
CA ASP A 333 -25.66 -2.18 -7.27
C ASP A 333 -24.98 -1.18 -6.33
N ILE A 334 -23.97 -0.48 -6.86
CA ILE A 334 -23.20 0.50 -6.07
C ILE A 334 -24.03 1.72 -5.67
N ALA A 335 -25.02 2.11 -6.48
CA ALA A 335 -25.88 3.25 -6.20
C ALA A 335 -26.86 2.93 -5.08
N GLU A 336 -27.45 1.74 -5.10
CA GLU A 336 -28.25 1.25 -3.97
C GLU A 336 -27.40 1.08 -2.71
N TRP A 337 -26.20 0.48 -2.83
CA TRP A 337 -25.30 0.23 -1.71
C TRP A 337 -24.83 1.51 -1.03
N ALA A 338 -24.47 2.54 -1.79
CA ALA A 338 -24.13 3.86 -1.25
C ALA A 338 -25.38 4.59 -0.73
N GLY A 339 -26.48 4.56 -1.49
CA GLY A 339 -27.74 5.24 -1.18
C GLY A 339 -28.38 4.79 0.12
N LYS A 340 -28.40 3.47 0.40
CA LYS A 340 -28.86 2.88 1.67
C LYS A 340 -28.20 3.52 2.90
N ARG A 341 -26.98 4.03 2.74
CA ARG A 341 -26.14 4.58 3.81
C ARG A 341 -26.00 6.09 3.74
N GLY A 342 -26.66 6.72 2.76
CA GLY A 342 -26.53 8.15 2.47
C GLY A 342 -25.14 8.55 1.99
N TRP A 343 -24.31 7.60 1.55
CA TRP A 343 -22.94 7.84 1.12
C TRP A 343 -22.92 8.46 -0.29
N PRO A 344 -21.92 9.31 -0.61
CA PRO A 344 -21.73 9.78 -1.97
C PRO A 344 -21.36 8.61 -2.89
N MET A 345 -21.59 8.79 -4.20
CA MET A 345 -21.11 7.84 -5.20
C MET A 345 -19.58 7.86 -5.30
N PRO A 346 -18.91 6.70 -5.52
CA PRO A 346 -17.49 6.64 -5.82
C PRO A 346 -17.12 7.49 -7.03
N LYS A 347 -15.99 8.19 -6.95
CA LYS A 347 -15.51 9.13 -7.96
C LYS A 347 -13.99 9.01 -8.08
N PRO A 348 -13.41 9.25 -9.28
CA PRO A 348 -11.98 9.20 -9.46
C PRO A 348 -11.21 10.06 -8.46
N THR A 349 -10.24 9.45 -7.78
CA THR A 349 -9.28 10.13 -6.91
C THR A 349 -8.20 10.81 -7.75
N PRO A 350 -7.68 11.99 -7.38
CA PRO A 350 -6.53 12.56 -8.06
C PRO A 350 -5.34 11.63 -7.99
N TYR A 351 -4.53 11.61 -9.04
CA TYR A 351 -3.31 10.81 -9.12
C TYR A 351 -2.08 11.68 -8.85
N PHE A 352 -1.12 11.16 -8.07
CA PHE A 352 0.01 11.92 -7.50
C PHE A 352 1.39 11.52 -8.02
N PRO A 353 1.72 11.78 -9.32
CA PRO A 353 3.05 11.50 -9.85
C PRO A 353 4.10 12.49 -9.29
N ASP A 354 5.33 12.00 -9.09
CA ASP A 354 6.45 12.78 -8.55
C ASP A 354 6.78 14.02 -9.39
N SER A 355 6.61 13.91 -10.72
CA SER A 355 6.84 15.04 -11.64
C SER A 355 6.00 16.29 -11.34
N LYS A 356 4.93 16.15 -10.56
CA LYS A 356 4.07 17.26 -10.11
C LYS A 356 4.38 17.73 -8.69
N LEU A 357 5.16 16.98 -7.92
CA LEU A 357 5.67 17.42 -6.63
C LEU A 357 6.84 18.37 -6.90
N LYS A 358 6.65 19.65 -6.63
CA LYS A 358 7.76 20.61 -6.58
C LYS A 358 8.29 20.56 -5.14
N PRO A 359 9.44 19.92 -4.86
CA PRO A 359 10.02 20.00 -3.53
C PRO A 359 10.27 21.48 -3.23
N THR A 360 9.82 21.93 -2.07
CA THR A 360 10.17 23.28 -1.63
C THR A 360 11.65 23.30 -1.25
N LYS A 361 12.27 24.48 -1.25
CA LYS A 361 13.68 24.62 -0.86
C LYS A 361 13.92 24.22 0.60
N ALA A 362 12.86 24.19 1.43
CA ALA A 362 12.91 23.71 2.81
C ALA A 362 12.98 22.17 2.87
N ASP A 363 12.22 21.46 2.03
CA ASP A 363 12.20 19.99 1.96
C ASP A 363 13.51 19.37 1.45
N LEU A 364 14.39 20.19 0.85
CA LEU A 364 15.71 19.77 0.33
C LEU A 364 16.85 20.09 1.31
N MET A 365 16.56 20.74 2.44
CA MET A 365 17.56 21.23 3.40
C MET A 365 17.36 20.69 4.83
N GLU A 366 16.34 19.87 5.07
CA GLU A 366 16.26 18.92 6.18
C GLU A 366 16.60 17.51 5.68
#